data_AF-A0A924M9Z3-F1
#
_entry.id   AF-A0A924M9Z3-F1
#
_cell.length_a   1.000
_cell.length_b   1.000
_cell.length_c   1.000
_cell.angle_alpha   90.00
_cell.angle_beta   90.00
_cell.angle_gamma   90.00
#
_symmetry.space_group_name_H-M   'P 1'
#
loop_
_entity.id
_entity.type
_entity.pdbx_description
1 polymer ?
#
loop_
_entity_poly.entity_id
_entity_poly.type
_entity_poly.pdbx_seq_one_letter_code
_entity_poly.pdbx_strand_id
1 'polypeptide(L)'
;MKKLLFNIFALTTISIILMCCQKNDEPVAPNYTCVTCKNTPTALAANDASNKGIYKGTVIGSTGTIQFDLSNNGTTITAVMVINGTTVNLTSNVSVVAGQTYVAPFTGTLNGQAVSITFSVSAVGQNPVVTTSSIPGHPNSSFNILKETSTSLIECFEGTYSTTKPEAGTFNLILSRSLKIHNGASRKTGATSSNSFSGTIDANNNLIDATNGKTIATLSGDNLAATFVDGGGSTVTVIGKRTF
;
A
#
# COMPACT_ATOMS: atom_id res chain seq x y z
N MET A 1 -47.00 -75.12 11.73
CA MET A 1 -47.35 -75.10 13.17
C MET A 1 -46.17 -74.56 13.97
N LYS A 2 -46.40 -73.43 14.66
CA LYS A 2 -45.61 -72.81 15.75
C LYS A 2 -44.08 -72.72 15.58
N LYS A 3 -43.59 -71.51 15.32
CA LYS A 3 -42.68 -70.80 16.25
C LYS A 3 -42.75 -69.30 15.98
N LEU A 4 -43.36 -68.63 16.96
CA LEU A 4 -43.56 -67.20 17.10
C LEU A 4 -42.35 -66.68 17.90
N LEU A 5 -41.52 -65.81 17.32
CA LEU A 5 -40.67 -64.92 18.13
C LEU A 5 -40.72 -63.52 17.52
N PHE A 6 -41.23 -62.66 18.38
CA PHE A 6 -41.45 -61.23 18.32
C PHE A 6 -40.10 -60.52 18.44
N ASN A 7 -39.84 -59.47 17.65
CA ASN A 7 -39.07 -58.28 18.07
C ASN A 7 -39.22 -57.14 17.03
N ILE A 8 -40.21 -56.28 17.30
CA ILE A 8 -40.11 -54.82 17.47
C ILE A 8 -38.65 -54.29 17.44
N PHE A 9 -38.27 -53.11 16.96
CA PHE A 9 -38.83 -51.96 16.21
C PHE A 9 -37.66 -50.95 16.23
N ALA A 10 -37.49 -50.17 15.16
CA ALA A 10 -36.74 -48.91 15.08
C ALA A 10 -35.26 -48.86 15.55
N LEU A 11 -34.36 -48.40 14.67
CA LEU A 11 -34.05 -46.97 14.58
C LEU A 11 -33.11 -46.72 13.39
N THR A 12 -33.61 -45.98 12.42
CA THR A 12 -32.87 -45.36 11.33
C THR A 12 -31.84 -44.37 11.88
N THR A 13 -30.55 -44.59 11.60
CA THR A 13 -29.53 -43.53 11.71
C THR A 13 -29.13 -43.11 10.30
N ILE A 14 -29.82 -42.06 9.84
CA ILE A 14 -29.38 -41.18 8.76
C ILE A 14 -28.10 -40.50 9.24
N SER A 15 -26.95 -40.88 8.67
CA SER A 15 -25.70 -40.13 8.82
C SER A 15 -25.78 -38.86 7.97
N ILE A 16 -26.34 -37.80 8.55
CA ILE A 16 -26.21 -36.44 8.02
C ILE A 16 -24.73 -36.06 8.06
N ILE A 17 -24.23 -35.76 6.87
CA ILE A 17 -22.94 -35.15 6.59
C ILE A 17 -22.91 -33.79 7.29
N LEU A 18 -22.27 -33.70 8.45
CA LEU A 18 -21.88 -32.44 9.06
C LEU A 18 -20.61 -31.94 8.38
N MET A 19 -20.77 -31.38 7.17
CA MET A 19 -19.82 -30.40 6.64
C MET A 19 -19.95 -29.15 7.53
N CYS A 20 -19.17 -29.12 8.60
CA CYS A 20 -18.92 -27.91 9.35
C CYS A 20 -18.13 -26.97 8.43
N CYS A 21 -18.81 -26.04 7.78
CA CYS A 21 -18.18 -24.80 7.34
C CYS A 21 -17.67 -24.10 8.60
N GLN A 22 -16.39 -24.26 8.92
CA GLN A 22 -15.69 -23.26 9.71
C GLN A 22 -15.82 -21.96 8.93
N LYS A 23 -16.62 -21.01 9.44
CA LYS A 23 -16.47 -19.61 9.05
C LYS A 23 -15.03 -19.28 9.36
N ASN A 24 -14.23 -19.09 8.33
CA ASN A 24 -12.93 -18.47 8.50
C ASN A 24 -13.24 -17.06 9.01
N ASP A 25 -12.87 -16.77 10.25
CA ASP A 25 -12.94 -15.42 10.76
C ASP A 25 -12.05 -14.56 9.86
N GLU A 26 -12.67 -13.63 9.13
CA GLU A 26 -11.91 -12.68 8.30
C GLU A 26 -10.90 -11.96 9.20
N PRO A 27 -9.65 -11.77 8.74
CA PRO A 27 -8.65 -11.05 9.51
C PRO A 27 -9.19 -9.64 9.82
N VAL A 28 -9.51 -9.39 11.09
CA VAL A 28 -9.97 -8.08 11.53
C VAL A 28 -8.74 -7.23 11.80
N ALA A 29 -8.47 -6.25 10.93
CA ALA A 29 -7.58 -5.16 11.32
C ALA A 29 -8.22 -4.46 12.53
N PRO A 30 -7.47 -4.23 13.64
CA PRO A 30 -8.00 -3.50 14.78
C PRO A 30 -8.53 -2.14 14.31
N ASN A 31 -9.61 -1.63 14.91
CA ASN A 31 -10.15 -0.31 14.58
C ASN A 31 -9.01 0.72 14.64
N TYR A 32 -8.63 1.26 13.48
CA TYR A 32 -7.53 2.18 13.32
C TYR A 32 -8.02 3.41 12.58
N THR A 33 -7.53 4.56 13.03
CA THR A 33 -7.73 5.84 12.37
C THR A 33 -6.42 6.58 12.42
N CYS A 34 -5.97 7.05 11.27
CA CYS A 34 -4.75 7.82 11.16
C CYS A 34 -5.03 9.27 11.53
N VAL A 35 -4.80 9.62 12.80
CA VAL A 35 -5.05 10.97 13.33
C VAL A 35 -4.15 12.06 12.72
N THR A 36 -3.03 11.67 12.11
CA THR A 36 -2.09 12.58 11.45
C THR A 36 -2.33 12.70 9.94
N CYS A 37 -3.11 11.78 9.36
CA CYS A 37 -3.35 11.74 7.92
C CYS A 37 -4.32 12.85 7.50
N LYS A 38 -4.12 13.37 6.29
CA LYS A 38 -5.01 14.39 5.72
C LYS A 38 -6.18 13.73 5.02
N ASN A 39 -7.39 14.24 5.24
CA ASN A 39 -8.60 13.70 4.60
C ASN A 39 -9.02 14.47 3.34
N THR A 40 -8.27 15.51 2.99
CA THR A 40 -8.41 16.28 1.76
C THR A 40 -7.04 16.48 1.13
N PRO A 41 -6.97 16.64 -0.20
CA PRO A 41 -5.71 16.94 -0.87
C PRO A 41 -5.06 18.22 -0.32
N THR A 42 -3.73 18.23 -0.27
CA THR A 42 -2.94 19.41 0.10
C THR A 42 -2.34 20.12 -1.13
N ALA A 43 -2.43 19.51 -2.31
CA ALA A 43 -2.03 20.11 -3.57
C ALA A 43 -2.91 21.31 -3.96
N LEU A 44 -2.31 22.39 -4.45
CA LEU A 44 -3.04 23.52 -5.01
C LEU A 44 -3.44 23.27 -6.46
N ALA A 45 -4.65 23.67 -6.82
CA ALA A 45 -5.19 23.49 -8.18
C ALA A 45 -4.32 24.13 -9.27
N ALA A 46 -3.64 25.23 -8.96
CA ALA A 46 -2.69 25.89 -9.86
C ALA A 46 -1.52 24.98 -10.30
N ASN A 47 -1.27 23.88 -9.57
CA ASN A 47 -0.18 22.95 -9.82
C ASN A 47 -0.64 21.59 -10.37
N ASP A 48 -1.93 21.41 -10.65
CA ASP A 48 -2.47 20.10 -11.07
C ASP A 48 -1.87 19.61 -12.40
N ALA A 49 -1.59 20.52 -13.33
CA ALA A 49 -1.01 20.23 -14.65
C ALA A 49 0.44 20.71 -14.79
N SER A 50 1.19 20.79 -13.69
CA SER A 50 2.60 21.23 -13.71
C SER A 50 3.51 20.31 -12.91
N ASN A 51 4.82 20.46 -13.10
CA ASN A 51 5.84 19.79 -12.29
C ASN A 51 5.87 20.27 -10.81
N LYS A 52 5.21 21.38 -10.47
CA LYS A 52 5.08 21.84 -9.08
C LYS A 52 4.02 21.04 -8.33
N GLY A 53 3.94 21.21 -7.01
CA GLY A 53 2.89 20.64 -6.19
C GLY A 53 3.38 19.52 -5.28
N ILE A 54 2.45 18.64 -4.90
CA ILE A 54 2.68 17.59 -3.90
C ILE A 54 2.79 16.23 -4.59
N TYR A 55 3.81 15.47 -4.21
CA TYR A 55 3.99 14.08 -4.64
C TYR A 55 4.12 13.21 -3.41
N LYS A 56 3.38 12.11 -3.37
CA LYS A 56 3.32 11.22 -2.21
C LYS A 56 3.68 9.82 -2.64
N GLY A 57 4.29 9.06 -1.75
CA GLY A 57 4.79 7.75 -2.10
C GLY A 57 5.07 6.85 -0.93
N THR A 58 5.29 5.59 -1.27
CA THR A 58 5.74 4.55 -0.34
C THR A 58 7.18 4.17 -0.62
N VAL A 59 7.90 3.76 0.43
CA VAL A 59 9.24 3.17 0.35
C VAL A 59 9.13 1.71 0.75
N ILE A 60 9.66 0.80 -0.08
CA ILE A 60 9.72 -0.64 0.23
C ILE A 60 11.16 -1.16 0.16
N GLY A 61 11.52 -1.97 1.15
CA GLY A 61 12.86 -2.49 1.44
C GLY A 61 13.24 -2.29 2.90
N SER A 62 12.80 -1.16 3.43
CA SER A 62 12.13 -1.11 4.73
C SER A 62 10.78 -0.41 4.52
N THR A 63 9.92 -0.40 5.52
CA THR A 63 8.57 0.16 5.37
C THR A 63 8.59 1.65 5.68
N GLY A 64 7.98 2.44 4.80
CA GLY A 64 7.88 3.88 5.00
C GLY A 64 7.11 4.62 3.93
N THR A 65 7.06 5.93 4.10
CA THR A 65 6.40 6.89 3.20
C THR A 65 7.31 8.06 2.90
N ILE A 66 7.03 8.75 1.80
CA ILE A 66 7.74 9.96 1.41
C ILE A 66 6.77 10.95 0.75
N GLN A 67 6.89 12.23 1.11
CA GLN A 67 6.22 13.33 0.43
C GLN A 67 7.24 14.32 -0.09
N PHE A 68 7.14 14.70 -1.36
CA PHE A 68 7.84 15.83 -1.94
C PHE A 68 6.89 17.03 -2.04
N ASP A 69 7.37 18.20 -1.64
CA ASP A 69 6.75 19.50 -1.92
C ASP A 69 7.65 20.24 -2.91
N LEU A 70 7.19 20.36 -4.15
CA LEU A 70 7.87 21.07 -5.22
C LEU A 70 7.20 22.43 -5.43
N SER A 71 7.45 23.36 -4.51
CA SER A 71 6.92 24.72 -4.56
C SER A 71 5.39 24.72 -4.69
N ASN A 72 4.71 23.86 -3.93
CA ASN A 72 3.26 23.78 -3.94
C ASN A 72 2.63 25.10 -3.51
N ASN A 73 3.16 25.70 -2.43
CA ASN A 73 2.79 27.04 -1.98
C ASN A 73 4.05 27.86 -1.68
N GLY A 74 4.39 28.81 -2.56
CA GLY A 74 5.61 29.61 -2.47
C GLY A 74 6.81 28.96 -3.17
N THR A 75 7.97 28.96 -2.52
CA THR A 75 9.25 28.51 -3.10
C THR A 75 9.89 27.33 -2.37
N THR A 76 9.16 26.69 -1.45
CA THR A 76 9.64 25.54 -0.67
C THR A 76 9.96 24.36 -1.60
N ILE A 77 11.12 23.73 -1.43
CA ILE A 77 11.51 22.52 -2.16
C ILE A 77 12.07 21.52 -1.15
N THR A 78 11.20 20.65 -0.67
CA THR A 78 11.51 19.72 0.43
C THR A 78 10.95 18.34 0.15
N ALA A 79 11.49 17.35 0.85
CA ALA A 79 10.84 16.07 1.01
C ALA A 79 10.87 15.63 2.47
N VAL A 80 9.80 14.98 2.92
CA VAL A 80 9.71 14.38 4.24
C VAL A 80 9.53 12.89 4.04
N MET A 81 10.51 12.11 4.48
CA MET A 81 10.45 10.66 4.46
C MET A 81 10.25 10.15 5.89
N VAL A 82 9.33 9.23 6.09
CA VAL A 82 9.19 8.49 7.34
C VAL A 82 9.55 7.04 7.05
N ILE A 83 10.61 6.52 7.66
CA ILE A 83 11.07 5.15 7.45
C ILE A 83 11.28 4.48 8.81
N ASN A 84 10.66 3.31 9.01
CA ASN A 84 10.63 2.62 10.31
C ASN A 84 10.23 3.56 11.48
N GLY A 85 9.28 4.46 11.23
CA GLY A 85 8.81 5.45 12.22
C GLY A 85 9.74 6.63 12.48
N THR A 86 10.90 6.70 11.82
CA THR A 86 11.84 7.83 11.94
C THR A 86 11.63 8.83 10.81
N THR A 87 11.42 10.10 11.18
CA THR A 87 11.28 11.20 10.21
C THR A 87 12.64 11.69 9.74
N VAL A 88 12.81 11.79 8.43
CA VAL A 88 13.97 12.34 7.74
C VAL A 88 13.50 13.53 6.90
N ASN A 89 13.99 14.71 7.24
CA ASN A 89 13.76 15.91 6.45
C ASN A 89 14.85 16.03 5.38
N LEU A 90 14.43 16.18 4.14
CA LEU A 90 15.30 16.31 2.98
C LEU A 90 15.02 17.64 2.28
N THR A 91 16.07 18.27 1.75
CA THR A 91 15.95 19.49 0.96
C THR A 91 16.66 19.35 -0.37
N SER A 92 16.26 20.17 -1.34
CA SER A 92 17.00 20.34 -2.58
C SER A 92 17.24 21.82 -2.86
N ASN A 93 18.40 22.14 -3.43
CA ASN A 93 18.75 23.49 -3.86
C ASN A 93 18.45 23.71 -5.36
N VAL A 94 17.90 22.71 -6.05
CA VAL A 94 17.53 22.82 -7.47
C VAL A 94 16.18 23.51 -7.58
N SER A 95 16.13 24.68 -8.21
CA SER A 95 14.89 25.42 -8.41
C SER A 95 13.94 24.70 -9.40
N VAL A 96 12.64 24.72 -9.12
CA VAL A 96 11.63 24.20 -10.05
C VAL A 96 11.30 25.26 -11.11
N VAL A 97 11.58 24.95 -12.37
CA VAL A 97 11.19 25.78 -13.53
C VAL A 97 9.92 25.21 -14.14
N ALA A 98 8.86 26.01 -14.22
CA ALA A 98 7.57 25.57 -14.77
C ALA A 98 7.72 25.16 -16.25
N GLY A 99 7.03 24.09 -16.65
CA GLY A 99 7.06 23.60 -18.03
C GLY A 99 8.34 22.84 -18.42
N GLN A 100 9.23 22.56 -17.47
CA GLN A 100 10.44 21.76 -17.68
C GLN A 100 10.42 20.48 -16.85
N THR A 101 11.02 19.41 -17.35
CA THR A 101 11.29 18.23 -16.53
C THR A 101 12.10 18.64 -15.32
N TYR A 102 11.69 18.21 -14.13
CA TYR A 102 12.40 18.46 -12.90
C TYR A 102 13.16 17.21 -12.48
N VAL A 103 14.47 17.32 -12.28
CA VAL A 103 15.33 16.26 -11.77
C VAL A 103 16.22 16.86 -10.69
N ALA A 104 16.17 16.33 -9.48
CA ALA A 104 16.93 16.89 -8.38
C ALA A 104 17.29 15.87 -7.29
N PRO A 105 18.49 15.97 -6.71
CA PRO A 105 18.81 15.27 -5.48
C PRO A 105 18.17 15.97 -4.28
N PHE A 106 17.57 15.18 -3.40
CA PHE A 106 17.08 15.56 -2.08
C PHE A 106 18.00 14.95 -1.03
N THR A 107 18.56 15.78 -0.17
CA THR A 107 19.57 15.35 0.82
C THR A 107 19.18 15.70 2.24
N GLY A 108 19.59 14.88 3.19
CA GLY A 108 19.41 15.10 4.62
C GLY A 108 20.20 14.06 5.43
N THR A 109 19.80 13.82 6.67
CA THR A 109 20.47 12.85 7.54
C THR A 109 19.50 11.91 8.26
N LEU A 110 19.92 10.65 8.41
CA LEU A 110 19.26 9.62 9.21
C LEU A 110 20.28 9.08 10.20
N ASN A 111 20.04 9.26 11.50
CA ASN A 111 20.98 8.86 12.57
C ASN A 111 22.42 9.39 12.36
N GLY A 112 22.54 10.64 11.88
CA GLY A 112 23.82 11.28 11.60
C GLY A 112 24.51 10.84 10.30
N GLN A 113 23.93 9.89 9.56
CA GLN A 113 24.45 9.43 8.27
C GLN A 113 23.72 10.12 7.11
N ALA A 114 24.44 10.38 6.02
CA ALA A 114 23.88 11.09 4.87
C ALA A 114 22.82 10.24 4.14
N VAL A 115 21.69 10.87 3.82
CA VAL A 115 20.63 10.34 2.96
C VAL A 115 20.61 11.14 1.66
N SER A 116 20.45 10.46 0.52
CA SER A 116 20.27 11.09 -0.79
C SER A 116 19.21 10.36 -1.61
N ILE A 117 18.26 11.09 -2.18
CA ILE A 117 17.18 10.56 -3.03
C ILE A 117 17.06 11.45 -4.26
N THR A 118 17.25 10.91 -5.47
CA THR A 118 17.07 11.67 -6.71
C THR A 118 15.65 11.48 -7.22
N PHE A 119 14.88 12.56 -7.22
CA PHE A 119 13.52 12.60 -7.74
C PHE A 119 13.49 13.17 -9.16
N SER A 120 12.63 12.61 -10.01
CA SER A 120 12.38 13.05 -11.37
C SER A 120 10.88 13.09 -11.65
N VAL A 121 10.43 14.14 -12.35
CA VAL A 121 9.05 14.25 -12.85
C VAL A 121 9.03 15.06 -14.14
N SER A 122 8.12 14.72 -15.04
CA SER A 122 7.92 15.47 -16.29
C SER A 122 7.43 16.91 -16.04
N ALA A 123 7.55 17.76 -17.07
CA ALA A 123 7.09 19.15 -17.08
C ALA A 123 5.64 19.37 -16.62
N VAL A 124 4.78 18.38 -16.83
CA VAL A 124 3.34 18.41 -16.53
C VAL A 124 2.99 17.66 -15.24
N GLY A 125 3.98 17.24 -14.45
CA GLY A 125 3.75 16.53 -13.19
C GLY A 125 3.47 15.03 -13.34
N GLN A 126 3.57 14.49 -14.56
CA GLN A 126 3.34 13.07 -14.86
C GLN A 126 4.61 12.24 -14.68
N ASN A 127 4.42 10.93 -14.45
CA ASN A 127 5.48 9.94 -14.29
C ASN A 127 6.53 10.29 -13.20
N PRO A 128 6.10 10.64 -11.97
CA PRO A 128 7.04 10.87 -10.88
C PRO A 128 7.80 9.58 -10.54
N VAL A 129 9.12 9.68 -10.41
CA VAL A 129 9.98 8.53 -10.13
C VAL A 129 11.18 8.92 -9.29
N VAL A 130 11.60 8.02 -8.40
CA VAL A 130 12.91 8.09 -7.75
C VAL A 130 13.89 7.27 -8.59
N THR A 131 14.90 7.94 -9.18
CA THR A 131 15.86 7.28 -10.08
C THR A 131 17.03 6.65 -9.33
N THR A 132 17.45 7.26 -8.23
CA THR A 132 18.48 6.72 -7.34
C THR A 132 18.18 7.06 -5.89
N SER A 133 18.61 6.21 -4.97
CA SER A 133 18.50 6.45 -3.54
C SER A 133 19.66 5.80 -2.78
N SER A 134 20.18 6.50 -1.78
CA SER A 134 21.09 5.99 -0.76
C SER A 134 20.50 6.32 0.60
N ILE A 135 19.99 5.29 1.28
CA ILE A 135 19.40 5.41 2.61
C ILE A 135 20.15 4.44 3.54
N PRO A 136 20.96 4.96 4.49
CA PRO A 136 21.73 4.13 5.42
C PRO A 136 20.85 3.13 6.17
N GLY A 137 21.23 1.85 6.17
CA GLY A 137 20.46 0.77 6.80
C GLY A 137 19.29 0.23 5.97
N HIS A 138 19.01 0.80 4.79
CA HIS A 138 17.86 0.44 3.96
C HIS A 138 18.28 0.17 2.49
N PRO A 139 19.10 -0.86 2.24
CA PRO A 139 19.56 -1.19 0.88
C PRO A 139 18.40 -1.67 0.01
N ASN A 140 18.54 -1.49 -1.31
CA ASN A 140 17.55 -1.90 -2.30
C ASN A 140 16.15 -1.32 -2.01
N SER A 141 16.10 -0.09 -1.52
CA SER A 141 14.83 0.63 -1.36
C SER A 141 14.24 0.96 -2.73
N SER A 142 12.94 0.69 -2.90
CA SER A 142 12.19 1.07 -4.09
C SER A 142 10.99 1.93 -3.71
N PHE A 143 10.54 2.75 -4.65
CA PHE A 143 9.57 3.79 -4.41
C PHE A 143 8.39 3.65 -5.38
N ASN A 144 7.18 3.83 -4.86
CA ASN A 144 6.01 4.10 -5.68
C ASN A 144 5.56 5.51 -5.35
N ILE A 145 5.58 6.41 -6.35
CA ILE A 145 5.21 7.82 -6.17
C ILE A 145 4.02 8.13 -7.07
N LEU A 146 3.04 8.87 -6.56
CA LEU A 146 1.98 9.50 -7.34
C LEU A 146 1.95 11.00 -7.05
N LYS A 147 1.51 11.77 -8.05
CA LYS A 147 1.18 13.18 -7.88
C LYS A 147 -0.17 13.30 -7.20
N GLU A 148 -0.25 14.11 -6.16
CA GLU A 148 -1.52 14.56 -5.60
C GLU A 148 -2.02 15.78 -6.39
N THR A 149 -3.30 15.77 -6.73
CA THR A 149 -3.99 16.92 -7.36
C THR A 149 -4.96 17.54 -6.36
N SER A 150 -5.42 18.76 -6.63
CA SER A 150 -6.38 19.46 -5.78
C SER A 150 -7.71 18.73 -5.58
N THR A 151 -7.99 17.73 -6.41
CA THR A 151 -9.22 16.93 -6.38
C THR A 151 -8.99 15.46 -6.04
N SER A 152 -7.74 15.00 -5.99
CA SER A 152 -7.43 13.58 -5.79
C SER A 152 -6.40 13.38 -4.72
N LEU A 153 -6.89 12.96 -3.55
CA LEU A 153 -6.06 12.61 -2.39
C LEU A 153 -5.26 11.35 -2.74
N ILE A 154 -3.98 11.36 -2.39
CA ILE A 154 -3.14 10.17 -2.41
C ILE A 154 -2.94 9.69 -0.98
N GLU A 155 -3.28 8.43 -0.73
CA GLU A 155 -3.17 7.75 0.56
C GLU A 155 -2.08 6.69 0.48
N CYS A 156 -1.26 6.56 1.53
CA CYS A 156 -0.26 5.49 1.64
C CYS A 156 -0.61 4.57 2.81
N PHE A 157 -0.45 3.27 2.59
CA PHE A 157 -0.69 2.21 3.56
C PHE A 157 0.57 1.36 3.71
N GLU A 158 0.78 0.90 4.94
CA GLU A 158 1.85 -0.02 5.32
C GLU A 158 1.22 -1.22 6.00
N GLY A 159 1.71 -2.41 5.70
CA GLY A 159 1.15 -3.62 6.24
C GLY A 159 2.05 -4.83 6.14
N THR A 160 1.53 -5.95 6.63
CA THR A 160 2.15 -7.26 6.57
C THR A 160 1.27 -8.24 5.83
N TYR A 161 1.90 -9.24 5.25
CA TYR A 161 1.21 -10.40 4.71
C TYR A 161 1.80 -11.68 5.29
N SER A 162 0.98 -12.72 5.32
CA SER A 162 1.39 -14.10 5.59
C SER A 162 0.65 -15.02 4.64
N THR A 163 1.20 -16.20 4.39
CA THR A 163 0.55 -17.20 3.53
C THR A 163 0.39 -18.54 4.22
N THR A 164 -0.38 -19.45 3.64
CA THR A 164 -0.44 -20.85 4.09
C THR A 164 0.82 -21.65 3.76
N LYS A 165 1.66 -21.15 2.85
CA LYS A 165 3.08 -21.55 2.79
C LYS A 165 3.82 -20.75 3.87
N PRO A 166 4.87 -21.27 4.52
CA PRO A 166 5.60 -20.57 5.58
C PRO A 166 6.40 -19.38 5.02
N GLU A 167 5.67 -18.37 4.57
CA GLU A 167 6.13 -17.15 3.94
C GLU A 167 5.32 -15.98 4.52
N ALA A 168 6.04 -14.94 4.89
CA ALA A 168 5.50 -13.69 5.37
C ALA A 168 6.40 -12.55 4.91
N GLY A 169 5.87 -11.34 4.97
CA GLY A 169 6.60 -10.15 4.59
C GLY A 169 5.83 -8.88 4.86
N THR A 170 6.33 -7.78 4.30
CA THR A 170 5.68 -6.48 4.34
C THR A 170 5.13 -6.12 2.97
N PHE A 171 4.14 -5.25 2.96
CA PHE A 171 3.71 -4.57 1.74
C PHE A 171 3.51 -3.09 2.01
N ASN A 172 3.66 -2.32 0.96
CA ASN A 172 3.30 -0.91 0.93
C ASN A 172 2.34 -0.68 -0.23
N LEU A 173 1.33 0.13 0.00
CA LEU A 173 0.29 0.44 -0.96
C LEU A 173 0.13 1.95 -1.04
N ILE A 174 0.00 2.47 -2.25
CA ILE A 174 -0.37 3.85 -2.54
C ILE A 174 -1.66 3.81 -3.36
N LEU A 175 -2.62 4.65 -3.01
CA LEU A 175 -3.92 4.64 -3.68
C LEU A 175 -4.55 6.02 -3.77
N SER A 176 -5.55 6.12 -4.63
CA SER A 176 -6.45 7.27 -4.68
C SER A 176 -7.88 6.79 -4.88
N ARG A 177 -8.75 7.05 -3.91
CA ARG A 177 -10.17 6.67 -3.96
C ARG A 177 -10.93 7.41 -5.06
N SER A 178 -10.64 8.69 -5.26
CA SER A 178 -11.29 9.50 -6.30
C SER A 178 -10.93 9.02 -7.70
N LEU A 179 -9.65 8.66 -7.92
CA LEU A 179 -9.19 8.12 -9.19
C LEU A 179 -9.49 6.63 -9.36
N LYS A 180 -9.89 5.94 -8.28
CA LYS A 180 -10.15 4.49 -8.24
C LYS A 180 -8.95 3.65 -8.67
N ILE A 181 -7.75 4.06 -8.29
CA ILE A 181 -6.51 3.34 -8.59
C ILE A 181 -5.77 2.95 -7.31
N HIS A 182 -5.01 1.86 -7.39
CA HIS A 182 -4.04 1.48 -6.38
C HIS A 182 -2.79 0.87 -7.02
N ASN A 183 -1.65 1.11 -6.40
CA ASN A 183 -0.36 0.55 -6.76
C ASN A 183 0.36 0.15 -5.47
N GLY A 184 1.19 -0.87 -5.52
CA GLY A 184 1.92 -1.30 -4.35
C GLY A 184 3.07 -2.21 -4.67
N ALA A 185 3.74 -2.61 -3.62
CA ALA A 185 4.76 -3.63 -3.67
C ALA A 185 4.75 -4.44 -2.38
N SER A 186 5.15 -5.71 -2.48
CA SER A 186 5.37 -6.59 -1.34
C SER A 186 6.80 -7.10 -1.35
N ARG A 187 7.35 -7.37 -0.16
CA ARG A 187 8.69 -7.92 0.02
C ARG A 187 8.65 -8.98 1.09
N LYS A 188 9.08 -10.19 0.73
CA LYS A 188 9.25 -11.31 1.66
C LYS A 188 10.30 -10.98 2.71
N THR A 189 10.08 -11.42 3.94
CA THR A 189 11.05 -11.29 5.03
C THR A 189 12.39 -11.90 4.63
N GLY A 190 13.47 -11.11 4.73
CA GLY A 190 14.83 -11.51 4.36
C GLY A 190 15.14 -11.45 2.86
N ALA A 191 14.18 -11.10 1.99
CA ALA A 191 14.42 -10.94 0.57
C ALA A 191 14.99 -9.55 0.22
N THR A 192 15.70 -9.48 -0.91
CA THR A 192 16.25 -8.23 -1.45
C THR A 192 15.44 -7.66 -2.61
N SER A 193 14.57 -8.45 -3.22
CA SER A 193 13.66 -8.07 -4.30
C SER A 193 12.24 -7.85 -3.77
N SER A 194 11.46 -7.06 -4.52
CA SER A 194 10.02 -6.84 -4.25
C SER A 194 9.19 -7.29 -5.43
N ASN A 195 7.93 -7.61 -5.16
CA ASN A 195 6.92 -7.90 -6.16
C ASN A 195 5.97 -6.71 -6.22
N SER A 196 5.85 -6.06 -7.38
CA SER A 196 4.88 -4.99 -7.59
C SER A 196 3.49 -5.55 -7.87
N PHE A 197 2.47 -4.79 -7.51
CA PHE A 197 1.08 -5.04 -7.87
C PHE A 197 0.37 -3.71 -8.11
N SER A 198 -0.72 -3.74 -8.85
CA SER A 198 -1.54 -2.56 -9.12
C SER A 198 -2.95 -2.97 -9.52
N GLY A 199 -3.85 -2.00 -9.57
CA GLY A 199 -5.18 -2.17 -10.14
C GLY A 199 -6.13 -1.08 -9.74
N THR A 200 -7.40 -1.44 -9.58
CA THR A 200 -8.51 -0.50 -9.41
C THR A 200 -9.24 -0.67 -8.09
N ILE A 201 -9.96 0.37 -7.67
CA ILE A 201 -10.85 0.34 -6.52
C ILE A 201 -12.30 0.29 -7.03
N ASP A 202 -13.06 -0.72 -6.61
CA ASP A 202 -14.47 -0.81 -6.98
C ASP A 202 -15.38 0.08 -6.11
N ALA A 203 -16.68 0.07 -6.40
CA ALA A 203 -17.66 0.87 -5.66
C ALA A 203 -17.86 0.44 -4.19
N ASN A 204 -17.42 -0.77 -3.83
CA ASN A 204 -17.49 -1.32 -2.48
C ASN A 204 -16.17 -1.15 -1.71
N ASN A 205 -15.22 -0.37 -2.25
CA ASN A 205 -13.87 -0.19 -1.74
C ASN A 205 -13.01 -1.45 -1.75
N ASN A 206 -13.31 -2.42 -2.63
CA ASN A 206 -12.43 -3.55 -2.87
C ASN A 206 -11.27 -3.12 -3.78
N LEU A 207 -10.06 -3.54 -3.42
CA LEU A 207 -8.88 -3.46 -4.26
C LEU A 207 -8.87 -4.65 -5.21
N ILE A 208 -9.03 -4.38 -6.49
CA ILE A 208 -9.03 -5.36 -7.57
C ILE A 208 -7.65 -5.38 -8.21
N ASP A 209 -6.99 -6.54 -8.24
CA ASP A 209 -5.69 -6.71 -8.89
C ASP A 209 -5.83 -6.68 -10.42
N ALA A 210 -4.98 -5.90 -11.09
CA ALA A 210 -5.03 -5.74 -12.54
C ALA A 210 -4.62 -7.01 -13.30
N THR A 211 -3.82 -7.89 -12.69
CA THR A 211 -3.26 -9.07 -13.37
C THR A 211 -4.31 -10.19 -13.46
N ASN A 212 -5.08 -10.38 -12.39
CA ASN A 212 -6.00 -11.53 -12.29
C ASN A 212 -7.46 -11.15 -11.99
N GLY A 213 -7.77 -9.86 -11.79
CA GLY A 213 -9.12 -9.37 -11.52
C GLY A 213 -9.69 -9.79 -10.16
N LYS A 214 -8.87 -10.37 -9.26
CA LYS A 214 -9.32 -10.78 -7.93
C LYS A 214 -9.31 -9.60 -6.96
N THR A 215 -10.24 -9.64 -6.02
CA THR A 215 -10.17 -8.80 -4.82
C THR A 215 -9.01 -9.24 -3.95
N ILE A 216 -8.07 -8.34 -3.68
CA ILE A 216 -6.89 -8.59 -2.84
C ILE A 216 -6.99 -7.93 -1.47
N ALA A 217 -7.88 -6.94 -1.32
CA ALA A 217 -8.23 -6.36 -0.03
C ALA A 217 -9.54 -5.58 -0.09
N THR A 218 -10.12 -5.27 1.06
CA THR A 218 -11.20 -4.29 1.19
C THR A 218 -10.75 -3.17 2.13
N LEU A 219 -10.97 -1.92 1.72
CA LEU A 219 -10.68 -0.77 2.58
C LEU A 219 -11.84 -0.53 3.55
N SER A 220 -11.52 -0.32 4.81
CA SER A 220 -12.47 0.11 5.85
C SER A 220 -11.91 1.34 6.57
N GLY A 221 -12.20 2.53 6.06
CA GLY A 221 -11.56 3.76 6.52
C GLY A 221 -10.04 3.69 6.28
N ASP A 222 -9.26 3.86 7.36
CA ASP A 222 -7.80 3.79 7.35
C ASP A 222 -7.25 2.37 7.56
N ASN A 223 -8.13 1.37 7.59
CA ASN A 223 -7.76 -0.04 7.67
C ASN A 223 -7.84 -0.73 6.31
N LEU A 224 -6.98 -1.73 6.16
CA LEU A 224 -6.99 -2.67 5.05
C LEU A 224 -6.79 -4.07 5.62
N ALA A 225 -7.70 -4.99 5.32
CA ALA A 225 -7.51 -6.40 5.62
C ALA A 225 -8.22 -7.27 4.58
N ALA A 226 -7.68 -8.47 4.37
CA ALA A 226 -8.35 -9.53 3.62
C ALA A 226 -7.61 -10.86 3.72
N THR A 227 -8.35 -11.91 3.36
CA THR A 227 -7.80 -13.19 2.97
C THR A 227 -8.20 -13.51 1.52
N PHE A 228 -7.23 -13.86 0.67
CA PHE A 228 -7.47 -14.22 -0.74
C PHE A 228 -6.54 -15.34 -1.20
N VAL A 229 -6.86 -16.01 -2.32
CA VAL A 229 -6.01 -17.05 -2.90
C VAL A 229 -5.20 -16.48 -4.06
N ASP A 230 -3.88 -16.59 -4.00
CA ASP A 230 -2.95 -16.14 -5.04
C ASP A 230 -3.04 -16.99 -6.33
N GLY A 231 -2.22 -16.66 -7.34
CA GLY A 231 -2.15 -17.42 -8.58
C GLY A 231 -1.54 -18.82 -8.43
N GLY A 232 -0.82 -19.07 -7.33
CA GLY A 232 -0.18 -20.34 -6.99
C GLY A 232 -0.96 -21.21 -6.00
N GLY A 233 -2.22 -20.86 -5.74
CA GLY A 233 -3.13 -21.58 -4.83
C GLY A 233 -2.85 -21.38 -3.34
N SER A 234 -1.93 -20.48 -2.96
CA SER A 234 -1.68 -20.15 -1.55
C SER A 234 -2.71 -19.16 -1.05
N THR A 235 -3.23 -19.39 0.15
CA THR A 235 -4.05 -18.39 0.83
C THR A 235 -3.12 -17.34 1.41
N VAL A 236 -3.36 -16.07 1.07
CA VAL A 236 -2.65 -14.90 1.54
C VAL A 236 -3.57 -14.13 2.48
N THR A 237 -3.05 -13.80 3.65
CA THR A 237 -3.71 -12.92 4.63
C THR A 237 -2.93 -11.64 4.73
N VAL A 238 -3.61 -10.51 4.52
CA VAL A 238 -3.02 -9.16 4.59
C VAL A 238 -3.68 -8.34 5.69
N ILE A 239 -2.87 -7.55 6.39
CA ILE A 239 -3.32 -6.53 7.34
C ILE A 239 -2.47 -5.29 7.12
N GLY A 240 -3.10 -4.15 6.91
CA GLY A 240 -2.45 -2.87 6.69
C GLY A 240 -3.22 -1.71 7.29
N LYS A 241 -2.49 -0.62 7.50
CA LYS A 241 -3.02 0.63 8.04
C LYS A 241 -2.52 1.81 7.21
N ARG A 242 -3.35 2.83 7.09
CA ARG A 242 -2.96 4.09 6.47
C ARG A 242 -1.88 4.76 7.30
N THR A 243 -0.83 5.25 6.67
CA THR A 243 0.22 6.03 7.34
C THR A 243 0.43 7.40 6.70
N PHE A 244 -0.26 7.67 5.60
CA PHE A 244 -0.24 8.97 4.91
C PHE A 244 -1.58 9.30 4.23
#